data_AF-A0A8J6E479-F1
#
_entry.id   AF-A0A8J6E479-F1
#
_cell.length_a   1.000
_cell.length_b   1.000
_cell.length_c   1.000
_cell.angle_alpha   90.00
_cell.angle_beta   90.00
_cell.angle_gamma   90.00
#
_symmetry.space_group_name_H-M   'P 1'
#
loop_
_entity.id
_entity.type
_entity.pdbx_description
1 polymer ?
#
loop_
_entity_poly.entity_id
_entity_poly.type
_entity_poly.pdbx_seq_one_letter_code
_entity_poly.pdbx_strand_id
1 'polypeptide(L)'
;MRAARRRRAGDVPPASGIHPPAENEDPAVSPVTNFPEPSINKASKKMISQHRSEFAACRILRQRHTIEWLPLTKVDYIWKGAEYHYYVYGKENRAYAKDYPRKYRAIKRNDG
;
A
#
# COMPACT_ATOMS: atom_id res chain seq x y z
N MET A 1 42.04 -44.22 -26.06
CA MET A 1 40.69 -44.23 -26.68
C MET A 1 39.90 -43.02 -26.18
N ARG A 2 39.28 -42.26 -27.10
CA ARG A 2 38.40 -41.11 -26.86
C ARG A 2 36.94 -41.58 -26.76
N ALA A 3 36.10 -40.88 -25.99
CA ALA A 3 34.79 -40.39 -26.46
C ALA A 3 34.17 -39.42 -25.43
N ALA A 4 33.69 -38.28 -25.94
CA ALA A 4 33.14 -37.16 -25.21
C ALA A 4 31.59 -37.16 -25.19
N ARG A 5 31.04 -36.67 -24.07
CA ARG A 5 29.91 -35.73 -23.90
C ARG A 5 28.71 -35.81 -24.86
N ARG A 6 27.49 -35.86 -24.32
CA ARG A 6 26.31 -35.11 -24.85
C ARG A 6 25.25 -34.85 -23.76
N ARG A 7 24.88 -33.58 -23.60
CA ARG A 7 23.64 -33.13 -22.92
C ARG A 7 22.50 -33.08 -23.95
N ARG A 8 21.28 -33.41 -23.53
CA ARG A 8 19.95 -32.81 -23.87
C ARG A 8 18.86 -33.76 -23.35
N ALA A 9 17.62 -33.39 -23.08
CA ALA A 9 16.86 -32.17 -22.72
C ALA A 9 15.39 -32.62 -22.84
N GLY A 10 14.54 -32.27 -21.86
CA GLY A 10 13.13 -32.68 -21.75
C GLY A 10 12.94 -33.69 -20.60
N ASP A 11 12.11 -33.50 -19.58
CA ASP A 11 10.94 -32.64 -19.46
C ASP A 11 10.58 -32.39 -17.97
N VAL A 12 10.16 -31.14 -17.69
CA VAL A 12 9.22 -30.64 -16.66
C VAL A 12 9.55 -30.82 -15.16
N PRO A 13 9.66 -29.73 -14.36
CA PRO A 13 9.58 -29.82 -12.89
C PRO A 13 8.11 -29.73 -12.43
N PRO A 14 7.73 -30.42 -11.34
CA PRO A 14 6.73 -29.80 -10.49
C PRO A 14 6.97 -29.92 -8.98
N ALA A 15 6.73 -28.77 -8.34
CA ALA A 15 6.06 -28.63 -7.06
C ALA A 15 6.81 -29.03 -5.77
N SER A 16 7.76 -28.19 -5.38
CA SER A 16 7.90 -27.80 -3.96
C SER A 16 8.79 -26.59 -3.83
N GLY A 17 8.39 -25.50 -4.51
CA GLY A 17 8.88 -24.17 -4.19
C GLY A 17 8.29 -23.74 -2.85
N ILE A 18 8.89 -24.19 -1.75
CA ILE A 18 8.79 -23.45 -0.49
C ILE A 18 9.56 -22.15 -0.76
N HIS A 19 8.84 -21.15 -1.27
CA HIS A 19 9.33 -19.79 -1.26
C HIS A 19 9.67 -19.47 0.20
N PRO A 20 10.88 -18.96 0.51
CA PRO A 20 11.15 -18.48 1.85
C PRO A 20 10.04 -17.49 2.23
N PRO A 21 9.49 -17.56 3.46
CA PRO A 21 8.47 -16.63 3.90
C PRO A 21 9.02 -15.22 3.66
N ALA A 22 8.31 -14.39 2.88
CA ALA A 22 8.54 -12.96 2.90
C ALA A 22 8.65 -12.55 4.38
N GLU A 23 9.75 -11.91 4.76
CA GLU A 23 10.33 -11.85 6.11
C GLU A 23 9.44 -11.23 7.20
N ASN A 24 8.18 -10.93 6.88
CA ASN A 24 7.20 -10.24 7.71
C ASN A 24 5.78 -10.82 7.54
N GLU A 25 5.59 -12.14 7.40
CA GLU A 25 4.24 -12.72 7.46
C GLU A 25 4.20 -13.89 8.43
N ASP A 26 3.38 -13.73 9.48
CA ASP A 26 3.18 -14.70 10.54
C ASP A 26 1.85 -15.42 10.34
N PRO A 27 1.67 -16.65 10.88
CA PRO A 27 0.37 -17.33 10.88
C PRO A 27 -0.75 -16.61 11.65
N ALA A 28 -0.49 -15.44 12.26
CA ALA A 28 -0.81 -15.11 13.65
C ALA A 28 -0.20 -13.75 14.06
N VAL A 29 -0.75 -12.61 13.66
CA VAL A 29 -0.26 -11.30 14.13
C VAL A 29 -0.85 -10.90 15.48
N SER A 30 -0.03 -10.29 16.33
CA SER A 30 -0.45 -9.73 17.62
C SER A 30 -0.80 -8.25 17.51
N PRO A 31 -1.74 -7.75 18.33
CA PRO A 31 -2.08 -6.34 18.34
C PRO A 31 -0.93 -5.49 18.88
N VAL A 32 -0.88 -4.24 18.41
CA VAL A 32 0.05 -3.24 18.89
C VAL A 32 -0.45 -2.75 20.26
N THR A 33 0.41 -2.82 21.27
CA THR A 33 0.05 -2.51 22.68
C THR A 33 0.77 -1.31 23.26
N ASN A 34 1.90 -0.90 22.67
CA ASN A 34 2.80 0.09 23.24
C ASN A 34 3.05 1.27 22.29
N PHE A 35 2.13 1.52 21.35
CA PHE A 35 2.24 2.69 20.49
C PHE A 35 1.94 3.97 21.30
N PRO A 36 2.71 5.07 21.09
CA PRO A 36 2.50 6.33 21.81
C PRO A 36 1.11 6.92 21.63
N GLU A 37 0.49 6.63 20.48
CA GLU A 37 -0.85 7.07 20.13
C GLU A 37 -1.87 5.94 20.46
N PRO A 38 -2.76 6.12 21.45
CA PRO A 38 -3.62 5.05 21.93
C PRO A 38 -4.68 4.58 20.91
N SER A 39 -5.03 5.43 19.95
CA SER A 39 -6.04 5.07 18.95
C SER A 39 -5.51 3.99 17.99
N ILE A 40 -4.21 4.00 17.66
CA ILE A 40 -3.52 2.96 16.90
C ILE A 40 -3.54 1.62 17.66
N ASN A 41 -3.31 1.63 18.98
CA ASN A 41 -3.42 0.41 19.79
C ASN A 41 -4.85 -0.16 19.74
N LYS A 42 -5.86 0.69 19.85
CA LYS A 42 -7.28 0.30 19.77
C LYS A 42 -7.65 -0.19 18.36
N ALA A 43 -7.20 0.50 17.32
CA ALA A 43 -7.44 0.15 15.93
C ALA A 43 -6.82 -1.21 15.59
N SER A 44 -5.58 -1.45 16.02
CA SER A 44 -4.90 -2.75 15.84
C SER A 44 -5.67 -3.89 16.50
N LYS A 45 -6.08 -3.73 17.77
CA LYS A 45 -6.90 -4.73 18.48
C LYS A 45 -8.21 -5.02 17.76
N LYS A 46 -8.90 -3.96 17.32
CA LYS A 46 -10.16 -4.08 16.58
C LYS A 46 -9.97 -4.84 15.27
N MET A 47 -8.96 -4.48 14.48
CA MET A 47 -8.71 -5.08 13.16
C MET A 47 -8.40 -6.57 13.27
N ILE A 48 -7.59 -6.98 14.26
CA ILE A 48 -7.28 -8.39 14.50
C ILE A 48 -8.53 -9.15 14.97
N SER A 49 -9.32 -8.57 15.87
CA SER A 49 -10.56 -9.19 16.34
C SER A 49 -11.57 -9.36 15.20
N GLN A 50 -11.73 -8.33 14.36
CA GLN A 50 -12.62 -8.34 13.22
C GLN A 50 -12.21 -9.40 12.19
N HIS A 51 -10.93 -9.45 11.81
CA HIS A 51 -10.42 -10.46 10.89
C HIS A 51 -10.64 -11.89 11.44
N ARG A 52 -10.40 -12.11 12.74
CA ARG A 52 -10.67 -13.41 13.37
C ARG A 52 -12.15 -13.78 13.33
N SER A 53 -13.06 -12.82 13.52
CA SER A 53 -14.50 -13.09 13.43
C SER A 53 -14.97 -13.35 12.00
N GLU A 54 -14.47 -12.57 11.03
CA GLU A 54 -14.88 -12.69 9.62
C GLU A 54 -14.39 -14.01 9.00
N PHE A 55 -13.22 -14.50 9.40
CA PHE A 55 -12.61 -15.71 8.87
C PHE A 55 -12.61 -16.88 9.87
N ALA A 56 -13.53 -16.88 10.84
CA ALA A 56 -13.59 -17.90 11.90
C ALA A 56 -13.74 -19.34 11.37
N ALA A 57 -14.38 -19.51 10.20
CA ALA A 57 -14.56 -20.80 9.53
C ALA A 57 -13.41 -21.16 8.56
N CYS A 58 -12.41 -20.29 8.41
CA CYS A 58 -11.32 -20.45 7.46
C CYS A 58 -9.97 -20.60 8.17
N ARG A 59 -9.02 -21.29 7.54
CA ARG A 59 -7.64 -21.37 8.02
C ARG A 59 -6.84 -20.17 7.50
N ILE A 60 -6.39 -19.30 8.40
CA ILE A 60 -5.43 -18.23 8.07
C ILE A 60 -4.08 -18.89 7.78
N LEU A 61 -3.57 -18.71 6.55
CA LEU A 61 -2.27 -19.27 6.14
C LEU A 61 -1.13 -18.35 6.57
N ARG A 62 -1.28 -17.05 6.32
CA ARG A 62 -0.31 -15.99 6.63
C ARG A 62 -1.06 -14.68 6.84
N GLN A 63 -0.55 -13.84 7.73
CA GLN A 63 -1.09 -12.54 8.06
C GLN A 63 0.06 -11.56 8.30
N ARG A 64 -0.08 -10.34 7.78
CA ARG A 64 0.88 -9.25 7.99
C ARG A 64 0.15 -8.01 8.47
N HIS A 65 0.71 -7.34 9.45
CA HIS A 65 0.20 -6.09 9.99
C HIS A 65 1.29 -5.03 9.89
N THR A 66 1.02 -3.94 9.19
CA THR A 66 2.00 -2.88 8.91
C THR A 66 1.49 -1.55 9.45
N ILE A 67 2.37 -0.80 10.13
CA ILE A 67 2.14 0.60 10.49
C ILE A 67 2.99 1.44 9.55
N GLU A 68 2.37 2.36 8.83
CA GLU A 68 3.06 3.25 7.90
C GLU A 68 2.87 4.72 8.30
N TRP A 69 3.96 5.47 8.24
CA TRP A 69 3.93 6.93 8.35
C TRP A 69 3.77 7.54 6.96
N LEU A 70 2.66 8.23 6.72
CA LEU A 70 2.45 8.99 5.49
C LEU A 70 2.86 10.44 5.72
N PRO A 71 3.86 10.96 4.98
CA PRO A 71 4.16 12.39 5.03
C PRO A 71 2.95 13.16 4.50
N LEU A 72 2.54 14.18 5.27
CA LEU A 72 1.45 15.06 4.94
C LEU A 72 1.96 16.50 5.03
N THR A 73 1.94 17.20 3.90
CA THR A 73 2.35 18.61 3.82
C THR A 73 1.13 19.45 3.48
N LYS A 74 0.80 20.41 4.35
CA LYS A 74 -0.15 21.48 4.05
C LYS A 74 0.59 22.64 3.40
N VAL A 75 0.13 23.08 2.24
CA VAL A 75 0.69 24.24 1.55
C VAL A 75 -0.38 25.33 1.53
N ASP A 76 -0.09 26.43 2.22
CA ASP A 76 -0.89 27.65 2.21
C ASP A 76 -0.37 28.61 1.13
N TYR A 77 -1.26 29.19 0.34
CA TYR A 77 -0.89 30.12 -0.73
C TYR A 77 -1.96 31.19 -0.97
N ILE A 78 -1.53 32.33 -1.49
CA ILE A 78 -2.43 33.42 -1.88
C ILE A 78 -2.54 33.44 -3.40
N TRP A 79 -3.77 33.44 -3.91
CA TRP A 79 -4.05 33.60 -5.32
C TRP A 79 -5.09 34.70 -5.54
N LYS A 80 -4.71 35.75 -6.29
CA LYS A 80 -5.56 36.91 -6.58
C LYS A 80 -6.17 37.56 -5.32
N GLY A 81 -5.39 37.65 -4.25
CA GLY A 81 -5.83 38.25 -2.99
C GLY A 81 -6.73 37.36 -2.12
N ALA A 82 -7.01 36.12 -2.53
CA ALA A 82 -7.70 35.14 -1.71
C ALA A 82 -6.73 34.05 -1.23
N GLU A 83 -6.89 33.62 0.02
CA GLU A 83 -6.13 32.54 0.63
C GLU A 83 -6.69 31.17 0.23
N TYR A 84 -5.80 30.25 -0.06
CA TYR A 84 -6.12 28.87 -0.42
C TYR A 84 -5.11 27.92 0.24
N HIS A 85 -5.48 26.66 0.30
CA HIS A 85 -4.59 25.61 0.75
C HIS A 85 -4.80 24.33 -0.06
N TYR A 86 -3.75 23.52 -0.16
CA TYR A 86 -3.84 22.15 -0.66
C TYR A 86 -2.99 21.22 0.20
N TYR A 87 -3.32 19.93 0.14
CA TYR A 87 -2.60 18.89 0.86
C TYR A 87 -1.85 18.00 -0.12
N VAL A 88 -0.58 17.76 0.16
CA VAL A 88 0.24 16.75 -0.52
C VAL A 88 0.42 15.59 0.46
N TYR A 89 0.03 14.40 0.04
CA TYR A 89 0.12 13.20 0.86
C TYR A 89 0.86 12.07 0.14
N GLY A 90 1.52 11.24 0.94
CA GLY A 90 2.16 10.01 0.48
C GLY A 90 3.50 10.22 -0.24
N LYS A 91 4.09 9.12 -0.70
CA LYS A 91 5.37 9.11 -1.41
C LYS A 91 5.23 9.29 -2.94
N GLU A 92 4.00 9.39 -3.42
CA GLU A 92 3.69 9.23 -4.85
C GLU A 92 3.75 10.54 -5.65
N ASN A 93 4.26 11.65 -5.09
CA ASN A 93 4.24 12.97 -5.71
C ASN A 93 2.84 13.38 -6.24
N ARG A 94 1.77 12.96 -5.56
CA ARG A 94 0.38 13.28 -5.90
C ARG A 94 -0.15 14.38 -4.97
N ALA A 95 -0.73 15.42 -5.56
CA ALA A 95 -1.33 16.54 -4.83
C ALA A 95 -2.86 16.50 -4.94
N TYR A 96 -3.56 16.66 -3.81
CA TYR A 96 -5.01 16.80 -3.79
C TYR A 96 -5.38 18.25 -3.50
N ALA A 97 -5.94 18.92 -4.52
CA ALA A 97 -6.33 20.32 -4.47
C ALA A 97 -7.79 20.46 -4.95
N LYS A 98 -8.74 20.16 -4.05
CA LYS A 98 -10.18 20.23 -4.36
C LYS A 98 -10.62 21.63 -4.82
N ASP A 99 -10.06 22.66 -4.20
CA ASP A 99 -10.41 24.06 -4.44
C ASP A 99 -9.35 24.79 -5.28
N TYR A 100 -8.69 24.07 -6.19
CA TYR A 100 -7.66 24.66 -7.05
C TYR A 100 -8.26 25.80 -7.91
N PRO A 101 -7.62 26.98 -7.98
CA PRO A 101 -8.27 28.21 -8.47
C PRO A 101 -8.45 28.23 -9.99
N ARG A 102 -7.80 27.29 -10.69
CA ARG A 102 -7.82 27.19 -12.15
C ARG A 102 -8.71 26.00 -12.56
N LYS A 103 -10.00 26.26 -12.69
CA LYS A 103 -10.90 25.38 -13.46
C LYS A 103 -10.57 25.57 -14.94
N TYR A 104 -10.26 24.48 -15.63
CA TYR A 104 -9.93 24.46 -17.06
C TYR A 104 -10.96 25.28 -17.84
N ARG A 105 -10.50 26.37 -18.46
CA ARG A 105 -11.32 27.15 -19.39
C ARG A 105 -11.33 26.36 -20.70
N ALA A 106 -12.44 25.69 -21.00
CA ALA A 106 -12.69 25.16 -22.33
C ALA A 106 -12.54 26.33 -23.32
N ILE A 107 -11.57 26.20 -24.23
CA ILE A 107 -11.39 27.16 -25.31
C ILE A 107 -12.61 26.99 -26.20
N LYS A 108 -13.60 27.88 -26.10
CA LYS A 108 -14.62 28.01 -27.14
C LYS A 108 -13.86 28.41 -28.40
N ARG A 109 -13.77 27.49 -29.37
CA ARG A 109 -13.34 27.84 -30.73
C ARG A 109 -14.30 28.92 -31.20
N ASN A 110 -13.74 30.08 -31.53
CA ASN A 110 -14.50 31.17 -32.11
C ASN A 110 -14.63 30.80 -33.59
N ASP A 111 -15.76 30.20 -33.95
CA ASP A 111 -16.11 30.00 -35.35
C ASP A 111 -16.66 31.37 -35.82
N GLY A 112 -15.96 31.94 -36.79
CA GLY A 112 -16.08 33.34 -37.23
C GLY A 112 -17.34 33.68 -38.00
#